data_AF-A0A6G1GP76-F1
#
_entry.id   AF-A0A6G1GP76-F1
#
_cell.length_a   1.000
_cell.length_b   1.000
_cell.length_c   1.000
_cell.angle_alpha   90.00
_cell.angle_beta   90.00
_cell.angle_gamma   90.00
#
_symmetry.space_group_name_H-M   'P 1'
#
loop_
_entity.id
_entity.type
_entity.pdbx_description
1 polymer ?
#
loop_
_entity_poly.entity_id
_entity_poly.type
_entity_poly.pdbx_seq_one_letter_code
_entity_poly.pdbx_strand_id
1 'polypeptide(L)'
;MPFMHESSEALTYIDPPPTSTSLAQIDALIAAELASTDTNTLHPSIPTLTSPSFTSLQSQHERLAAGETLSSSRPAGTGIDTSLFDLLDIPDEFEEPAQPLSTEEESQELSSRKTAFLNQTTDYTLRAAPLHTYLLTRQTTLSLLSTPPFGKNPWLVANHALEAQVKATEAAVSEMKRETEEVERRRRELQEEARPELEELEGAWRRGVRRGVEVEVAAEGVRGEILGMRRRGAV
;
A
#
# COMPACT_ATOMS: atom_id res chain seq x y z
N MET A 1 -16.72 -26.19 24.06
CA MET A 1 -17.95 -25.37 24.11
C MET A 1 -17.62 -24.08 24.84
N PRO A 2 -17.60 -22.94 24.13
CA PRO A 2 -18.12 -21.75 24.75
C PRO A 2 -19.16 -21.13 23.82
N PHE A 3 -20.42 -21.23 24.26
CA PHE A 3 -21.48 -20.33 23.83
C PHE A 3 -21.23 -18.99 24.51
N MET A 4 -20.32 -18.19 23.97
CA MET A 4 -20.49 -16.75 24.06
C MET A 4 -21.24 -16.35 22.79
N HIS A 5 -22.56 -16.31 22.87
CA HIS A 5 -23.29 -15.34 22.08
C HIS A 5 -22.95 -13.96 22.67
N GLU A 6 -21.71 -13.52 22.47
CA GLU A 6 -21.43 -12.09 22.42
C GLU A 6 -22.05 -11.62 21.11
N SER A 7 -23.37 -11.45 21.12
CA SER A 7 -24.06 -10.69 20.11
C SER A 7 -23.55 -9.26 20.25
N SER A 8 -22.50 -8.95 19.49
CA SER A 8 -22.09 -7.57 19.21
C SER A 8 -23.18 -6.93 18.36
N GLU A 9 -24.31 -6.64 18.99
CA GLU A 9 -25.49 -6.11 18.33
C GLU A 9 -25.44 -4.58 18.43
N ALA A 10 -24.76 -3.97 17.46
CA ALA A 10 -24.76 -2.52 17.26
C ALA A 10 -25.72 -2.18 16.11
N LEU A 11 -26.78 -1.43 16.40
CA LEU A 11 -27.86 -1.16 15.44
C LEU A 11 -27.60 0.19 14.75
N THR A 12 -26.57 0.24 13.92
CA THR A 12 -26.06 1.48 13.30
C THR A 12 -27.09 2.35 12.57
N TYR A 13 -28.21 1.78 12.08
CA TYR A 13 -29.25 2.55 11.37
C TYR A 13 -30.37 3.05 12.31
N ILE A 14 -30.56 2.43 13.47
CA ILE A 14 -31.56 2.82 14.47
C ILE A 14 -30.94 3.72 15.54
N ASP A 15 -29.75 3.36 16.00
CA ASP A 15 -29.06 4.04 17.09
C ASP A 15 -28.60 5.44 16.65
N PRO A 16 -28.80 6.47 17.49
CA PRO A 16 -28.26 7.79 17.20
C PRO A 16 -26.72 7.73 17.17
N PRO A 17 -26.07 8.53 16.31
CA PRO A 17 -24.62 8.56 16.29
C PRO A 17 -24.08 8.96 17.67
N PRO A 18 -23.05 8.27 18.19
CA PRO A 18 -22.51 8.55 19.51
C PRO A 18 -21.96 9.99 19.56
N THR A 19 -22.20 10.67 20.69
CA THR A 19 -21.65 12.01 20.91
C THR A 19 -20.13 11.96 21.02
N SER A 20 -19.45 13.06 20.70
CA SER A 20 -17.97 13.13 20.80
C SER A 20 -17.46 12.88 22.22
N THR A 21 -18.22 13.25 23.24
CA THR A 21 -17.90 12.94 24.64
C THR A 21 -18.02 11.46 24.96
N SER A 22 -19.06 10.79 24.44
CA SER A 22 -19.22 9.34 24.60
C SER A 22 -18.10 8.58 23.87
N LEU A 23 -17.71 9.03 22.67
CA LEU A 23 -16.57 8.44 21.94
C LEU A 23 -15.28 8.55 22.74
N ALA A 24 -14.96 9.73 23.28
CA ALA A 24 -13.76 9.89 24.11
C ALA A 24 -13.77 9.02 25.37
N GLN A 25 -14.94 8.80 25.97
CA GLN A 25 -15.11 7.88 27.11
C GLN A 25 -14.90 6.42 26.70
N ILE A 26 -15.48 6.00 25.57
CA ILE A 26 -15.31 4.66 25.00
C ILE A 26 -13.83 4.41 24.71
N ASP A 27 -13.14 5.34 24.04
CA ASP A 27 -11.72 5.24 23.72
C ASP A 27 -10.86 5.16 24.99
N ALA A 28 -11.19 5.92 26.04
CA ALA A 28 -10.50 5.85 27.32
C ALA A 28 -10.66 4.49 28.02
N LEU A 29 -11.85 3.88 27.94
CA LEU A 29 -12.11 2.54 28.47
C LEU A 29 -11.36 1.47 27.66
N ILE A 30 -11.37 1.56 26.34
CA ILE A 30 -10.61 0.66 25.45
C ILE A 30 -9.13 0.75 25.77
N ALA A 31 -8.58 1.97 25.92
CA ALA A 31 -7.17 2.16 26.27
C ALA A 31 -6.81 1.57 27.64
N ALA A 32 -7.72 1.64 28.62
CA ALA A 32 -7.52 1.05 29.94
C ALA A 32 -7.47 -0.50 29.87
N GLU A 33 -8.35 -1.12 29.09
CA GLU A 33 -8.35 -2.58 28.87
C GLU A 33 -7.16 -3.05 28.01
N LEU A 34 -6.74 -2.24 27.03
CA LEU A 34 -5.54 -2.52 26.27
C LEU A 34 -4.27 -2.43 27.13
N ALA A 35 -4.26 -1.57 28.16
CA ALA A 35 -3.14 -1.49 29.10
C ALA A 35 -3.04 -2.71 30.04
N SER A 36 -4.16 -3.40 30.30
CA SER A 36 -4.19 -4.63 31.10
C SER A 36 -3.78 -5.87 30.29
N THR A 37 -3.81 -5.78 28.96
CA THR A 37 -3.56 -6.89 28.04
C THR A 37 -2.17 -6.78 27.42
N ASP A 38 -1.38 -7.86 27.47
CA ASP A 38 -0.06 -7.89 26.83
C ASP A 38 -0.19 -7.87 25.29
N THR A 39 0.01 -6.69 24.69
CA THR A 39 -0.08 -6.47 23.23
C THR A 39 1.03 -7.15 22.43
N ASN A 40 2.10 -7.61 23.08
CA ASN A 40 3.22 -8.30 22.44
C ASN A 40 2.99 -9.80 22.25
N THR A 41 1.99 -10.39 22.91
CA THR A 41 1.69 -11.81 22.74
C THR A 41 0.61 -12.00 21.69
N LEU A 42 0.95 -12.67 20.60
CA LEU A 42 -0.01 -13.05 19.57
C LEU A 42 -1.10 -13.94 20.19
N HIS A 43 -2.36 -13.69 19.82
CA HIS A 43 -3.48 -14.49 20.28
C HIS A 43 -3.31 -15.96 19.84
N PRO A 44 -3.61 -16.96 20.70
CA PRO A 44 -3.33 -18.38 20.42
C PRO A 44 -4.09 -18.97 19.23
N SER A 45 -5.13 -18.31 18.71
CA SER A 45 -5.82 -18.71 17.48
C SER A 45 -5.11 -18.25 16.20
N ILE A 46 -4.11 -17.38 16.31
CA ILE A 46 -3.31 -16.96 15.17
C ILE A 46 -2.30 -18.08 14.90
N PRO A 47 -2.34 -18.73 13.74
CA PRO A 47 -1.33 -19.73 13.40
C PRO A 47 0.04 -19.07 13.42
N THR A 48 1.04 -19.74 14.03
CA THR A 48 2.42 -19.26 14.03
C THR A 48 2.86 -19.09 12.58
N LEU A 49 3.06 -17.84 12.15
CA LEU A 49 3.51 -17.52 10.81
C LEU A 49 4.85 -18.22 10.58
N THR A 50 4.90 -19.09 9.59
CA THR A 50 6.16 -19.66 9.14
C THR A 50 6.98 -18.50 8.59
N SER A 51 8.15 -18.24 9.17
CA SER A 51 9.06 -17.25 8.62
C SER A 51 9.42 -17.68 7.20
N PRO A 52 9.05 -16.90 6.17
CA PRO A 52 9.35 -17.29 4.80
C PRO A 52 10.88 -17.39 4.63
N SER A 53 11.37 -18.55 4.19
CA SER A 53 12.76 -18.68 3.77
C SER A 53 12.87 -18.12 2.37
N PHE A 54 13.50 -16.96 2.19
CA PHE A 54 13.75 -16.46 0.85
C PHE A 54 15.24 -16.53 0.48
N THR A 55 15.48 -16.70 -0.81
CA THR A 55 16.80 -16.82 -1.44
C THR A 55 17.53 -15.47 -1.43
N SER A 56 18.80 -15.45 -1.86
CA SER A 56 19.74 -14.30 -1.88
C SER A 56 19.19 -12.92 -2.29
N LEU A 57 18.10 -12.83 -3.05
CA LEU A 57 17.38 -11.58 -3.35
C LEU A 57 16.81 -10.87 -2.11
N GLN A 58 16.56 -11.58 -1.02
CA GLN A 58 16.04 -11.00 0.21
C GLN A 58 17.11 -10.19 0.95
N SER A 59 18.37 -10.65 0.93
CA SER A 59 19.50 -9.84 1.40
C SER A 59 19.68 -8.54 0.62
N GLN A 60 19.11 -8.43 -0.59
CA GLN A 60 19.06 -7.19 -1.36
C GLN A 60 17.86 -6.34 -0.96
N HIS A 61 16.70 -6.97 -0.72
CA HIS A 61 15.52 -6.26 -0.22
C HIS A 61 15.70 -5.70 1.19
N GLU A 62 16.33 -6.44 2.11
CA GLU A 62 16.66 -5.99 3.47
C GLU A 62 17.66 -4.84 3.46
N ARG A 63 18.63 -4.89 2.54
CA ARG A 63 19.60 -3.81 2.30
C ARG A 63 18.91 -2.54 1.79
N LEU A 64 18.00 -2.69 0.84
CA LEU A 64 17.16 -1.59 0.33
C LEU A 64 16.20 -1.04 1.41
N ALA A 65 15.61 -1.93 2.23
CA ALA A 65 14.68 -1.57 3.31
C ALA A 65 15.39 -0.90 4.50
N ALA A 66 16.67 -1.22 4.73
CA ALA A 66 17.55 -0.50 5.66
C ALA A 66 17.92 0.93 5.18
N GLY A 67 17.33 1.39 4.07
CA GLY A 67 17.56 2.72 3.50
C GLY A 67 18.86 2.82 2.69
N GLU A 68 19.57 1.71 2.50
CA GLU A 68 20.76 1.64 1.66
C GLU A 68 20.29 1.65 0.19
N THR A 69 20.03 2.85 -0.32
CA THR A 69 19.62 3.03 -1.71
C THR A 69 20.72 2.49 -2.63
N LEU A 70 20.34 1.91 -3.77
CA LEU A 70 21.25 1.50 -4.87
C LEU A 70 22.15 2.62 -5.40
N SER A 71 22.00 3.86 -4.92
CA SER A 71 22.87 5.00 -5.26
C SER A 71 23.88 5.33 -4.15
N SER A 72 23.65 4.89 -2.90
CA SER A 72 24.51 5.19 -1.74
C SER A 72 25.45 4.04 -1.40
N SER A 73 25.06 2.78 -1.63
CA SER A 73 25.94 1.60 -1.52
C SER A 73 26.55 1.16 -2.86
N ARG A 74 26.39 1.94 -3.92
CA ARG A 74 26.99 1.64 -5.22
C ARG A 74 28.46 2.03 -5.20
N PRO A 75 29.42 1.10 -5.33
CA PRO A 75 30.80 1.50 -5.57
C PRO A 75 30.81 2.37 -6.83
N ALA A 76 31.41 3.55 -6.74
CA ALA A 76 31.52 4.50 -7.85
C ALA A 76 32.04 3.75 -9.09
N GLY A 77 31.27 3.76 -10.18
CA GLY A 77 31.60 3.02 -11.41
C GLY A 77 30.83 1.71 -11.63
N THR A 78 29.91 1.31 -10.75
CA THR A 78 28.95 0.24 -11.07
C THR A 78 27.65 0.85 -11.58
N GLY A 79 27.15 0.38 -12.74
CA GLY A 79 25.99 0.93 -13.44
C GLY A 79 26.03 0.66 -14.95
N ILE A 80 24.93 0.97 -15.64
CA ILE A 80 24.96 1.06 -17.10
C ILE A 80 25.76 2.31 -17.40
N ASP A 81 27.01 2.12 -17.81
CA ASP A 81 27.91 3.20 -18.17
C ASP A 81 27.50 3.77 -19.52
N THR A 82 26.94 4.98 -19.50
CA THR A 82 26.54 5.70 -20.72
C THR A 82 27.71 6.47 -21.34
N SER A 83 28.85 6.61 -20.65
CA SER A 83 30.02 7.32 -21.16
C SER A 83 30.62 6.66 -22.42
N LEU A 84 30.31 5.38 -22.62
CA LEU A 84 30.65 4.64 -23.85
C LEU A 84 29.92 5.18 -25.09
N PHE A 85 28.77 5.84 -24.91
CA PHE A 85 27.93 6.39 -25.99
C PHE A 85 28.05 7.90 -26.18
N ASP A 86 28.88 8.58 -25.39
CA ASP A 86 29.18 10.00 -25.59
C ASP A 86 29.97 10.21 -26.90
N LEU A 87 29.89 11.42 -27.47
CA LEU A 87 30.55 11.76 -28.73
C LEU A 87 32.06 11.50 -28.64
N LEU A 88 32.58 10.63 -29.51
CA LEU A 88 34.02 10.38 -29.64
C LEU A 88 34.66 11.55 -30.40
N ASP A 89 35.70 12.13 -29.82
CA ASP A 89 36.57 13.07 -30.52
C ASP A 89 37.41 12.30 -31.56
N ILE A 90 37.39 12.79 -32.80
CA ILE A 90 38.19 12.23 -33.91
C ILE A 90 39.64 12.62 -33.66
N PRO A 91 40.60 11.68 -33.68
CA PRO A 91 42.02 12.03 -33.58
C PRO A 91 42.45 12.98 -34.71
N ASP A 92 43.18 14.05 -34.37
CA ASP A 92 43.75 14.99 -35.34
C ASP A 92 44.76 14.27 -36.27
N GLU A 93 44.81 14.68 -37.54
CA GLU A 93 45.69 14.07 -38.53
C GLU A 93 47.17 14.22 -38.15
N PHE A 94 47.95 13.14 -38.24
CA PHE A 94 49.38 13.18 -37.94
C PHE A 94 50.14 13.83 -39.10
N GLU A 95 50.50 15.11 -38.96
CA GLU A 95 51.39 15.80 -39.88
C GLU A 95 52.85 15.40 -39.64
N GLU A 96 53.42 14.63 -40.58
CA GLU A 96 54.83 14.27 -40.57
C GLU A 96 55.67 15.45 -41.10
N PRO A 97 56.74 15.88 -40.40
CA PRO A 97 57.54 17.02 -40.83
C PRO A 97 58.20 16.75 -42.18
N ALA A 98 58.06 17.71 -43.10
CA ALA A 98 58.51 17.60 -44.49
C ALA A 98 60.05 17.59 -44.68
N GLN A 99 60.83 17.73 -43.59
CA GLN A 99 62.29 17.80 -43.62
C GLN A 99 62.88 16.73 -42.69
N PRO A 100 63.99 16.06 -43.08
CA PRO A 100 64.64 15.07 -42.22
C PRO A 100 65.22 15.76 -40.98
N LEU A 101 64.81 15.31 -39.81
CA LEU A 101 65.27 15.83 -38.52
C LEU A 101 66.78 15.60 -38.38
N SER A 102 67.51 16.63 -37.95
CA SER A 102 68.98 16.61 -37.89
C SER A 102 69.53 16.22 -36.52
N THR A 103 68.69 16.22 -35.48
CA THR A 103 69.09 15.97 -34.10
C THR A 103 68.49 14.66 -33.59
N GLU A 104 69.25 13.87 -32.81
CA GLU A 104 68.78 12.62 -32.20
C GLU A 104 67.61 12.86 -31.23
N GLU A 105 67.60 14.01 -30.54
CA GLU A 105 66.54 14.42 -29.62
C GLU A 105 65.21 14.65 -30.34
N GLU A 106 65.22 15.38 -31.46
CA GLU A 106 64.02 15.62 -32.28
C GLU A 106 63.47 14.28 -32.82
N SER A 107 64.36 13.36 -33.18
CA SER A 107 63.98 12.03 -33.70
C SER A 107 63.30 11.19 -32.63
N GLN A 108 63.78 11.30 -31.38
CA GLN A 108 63.17 10.65 -30.23
C GLN A 108 61.80 11.26 -29.88
N GLU A 109 61.66 12.58 -29.94
CA GLU A 109 60.38 13.27 -29.74
C GLU A 109 59.34 12.89 -30.80
N LEU A 110 59.74 12.84 -32.08
CA LEU A 110 58.88 12.39 -33.17
C LEU A 110 58.43 10.94 -32.98
N SER A 111 59.33 10.06 -32.54
CA SER A 111 59.00 8.68 -32.22
C SER A 111 57.97 8.59 -31.08
N SER A 112 58.13 9.40 -30.02
CA SER A 112 57.19 9.46 -28.90
C SER A 112 55.81 9.97 -29.34
N ARG A 113 55.78 10.98 -30.20
CA ARG A 113 54.54 11.56 -30.74
C ARG A 113 53.81 10.59 -31.65
N LYS A 114 54.54 9.84 -32.48
CA LYS A 114 54.00 8.75 -33.30
C LYS A 114 53.40 7.64 -32.44
N THR A 115 54.09 7.24 -31.36
CA THR A 115 53.54 6.22 -30.45
C THR A 115 52.30 6.70 -29.70
N ALA A 116 52.25 7.97 -29.29
CA ALA A 116 51.08 8.56 -28.64
C ALA A 116 49.86 8.60 -29.58
N PHE A 117 50.07 9.00 -30.84
CA PHE A 117 49.03 8.99 -31.88
C PHE A 117 48.51 7.57 -32.16
N LEU A 118 49.40 6.59 -32.25
CA LEU A 118 49.01 5.19 -32.42
C LEU A 118 48.14 4.68 -31.26
N ASN A 119 48.50 5.01 -30.01
CA ASN A 119 47.69 4.61 -28.86
C ASN A 119 46.30 5.30 -28.87
N GLN A 120 46.26 6.60 -29.17
CA GLN A 120 45.01 7.36 -29.28
C GLN A 120 44.08 6.80 -30.38
N THR A 121 44.63 6.43 -31.54
CA THR A 121 43.84 5.84 -32.63
C THR A 121 43.36 4.43 -32.28
N THR A 122 44.17 3.61 -31.60
CA THR A 122 43.72 2.31 -31.11
C THR A 122 42.57 2.44 -30.11
N ASP A 123 42.66 3.37 -29.16
CA ASP A 123 41.61 3.61 -28.18
C ASP A 123 40.30 4.10 -28.84
N TYR A 124 40.43 4.99 -29.84
CA TYR A 124 39.30 5.43 -30.66
C TYR A 124 38.61 4.26 -31.39
N THR A 125 39.37 3.42 -32.09
CA THR A 125 38.80 2.31 -32.87
C THR A 125 38.11 1.26 -31.99
N LEU A 126 38.69 0.94 -30.83
CA LEU A 126 38.11 0.00 -29.87
C LEU A 126 36.77 0.52 -29.31
N ARG A 127 36.64 1.83 -29.12
CA ARG A 127 35.38 2.46 -28.66
C ARG A 127 34.37 2.65 -29.80
N ALA A 128 34.82 2.92 -31.02
CA ALA A 128 33.94 3.13 -32.18
C ALA A 128 33.28 1.84 -32.69
N ALA A 129 33.96 0.69 -32.60
CA ALA A 129 33.42 -0.59 -33.07
C ALA A 129 32.07 -1.00 -32.41
N PRO A 130 31.92 -1.02 -31.07
CA PRO A 130 30.63 -1.33 -30.44
C PRO A 130 29.56 -0.30 -30.78
N LEU A 131 29.91 0.99 -30.89
CA LEU A 131 28.98 2.04 -31.32
C LEU A 131 28.46 1.80 -32.72
N HIS A 132 29.33 1.43 -33.65
CA HIS A 132 28.93 1.08 -35.00
C HIS A 132 27.95 -0.10 -35.00
N THR A 133 28.24 -1.17 -34.26
CA THR A 133 27.32 -2.31 -34.14
C THR A 133 25.99 -1.94 -33.49
N TYR A 134 26.00 -1.06 -32.49
CA TYR A 134 24.80 -0.52 -31.87
C TYR A 134 23.97 0.31 -32.86
N LEU A 135 24.59 1.18 -33.64
CA LEU A 135 23.90 1.97 -34.66
C LEU A 135 23.30 1.09 -35.76
N LEU A 136 24.01 0.04 -36.18
CA LEU A 136 23.48 -0.94 -37.13
C LEU A 136 22.27 -1.70 -36.56
N THR A 137 22.38 -2.22 -35.34
CA THR A 137 21.25 -2.90 -34.69
C THR A 137 20.07 -1.93 -34.49
N ARG A 138 20.32 -0.70 -34.05
CA ARG A 138 19.29 0.35 -33.95
C ARG A 138 18.65 0.65 -35.30
N GLN A 139 19.42 0.76 -36.38
CA GLN A 139 18.87 0.94 -37.72
C GLN A 139 17.96 -0.22 -38.12
N THR A 140 18.37 -1.46 -37.88
CA THR A 140 17.52 -2.63 -38.16
C THR A 140 16.25 -2.62 -37.31
N THR A 141 16.32 -2.34 -36.01
CA THR A 141 15.14 -2.26 -35.13
C THR A 141 14.19 -1.14 -35.52
N LEU A 142 14.71 0.04 -35.88
CA LEU A 142 13.91 1.16 -36.39
C LEU A 142 13.28 0.83 -37.75
N SER A 143 14.00 0.13 -38.63
CA SER A 143 13.44 -0.32 -39.90
C SER A 143 12.27 -1.28 -39.65
N LEU A 144 12.42 -2.25 -38.74
CA LEU A 144 11.36 -3.19 -38.37
C LEU A 144 10.15 -2.46 -37.77
N LEU A 145 10.39 -1.47 -36.91
CA LEU A 145 9.33 -0.67 -36.29
C LEU A 145 8.59 0.22 -37.31
N SER A 146 9.32 0.78 -38.28
CA SER A 146 8.77 1.62 -39.35
C SER A 146 7.99 0.83 -40.40
N THR A 147 8.35 -0.45 -40.61
CA THR A 147 7.63 -1.33 -41.52
C THR A 147 6.38 -1.89 -40.84
N PRO A 148 5.19 -1.82 -41.48
CA PRO A 148 4.06 -2.62 -41.02
C PRO A 148 4.43 -4.11 -41.17
N PRO A 149 4.27 -4.98 -40.15
CA PRO A 149 3.28 -4.94 -39.08
C PRO A 149 3.78 -4.55 -37.67
N PHE A 150 5.06 -4.36 -37.41
CA PHE A 150 5.61 -4.40 -36.02
C PHE A 150 5.49 -3.10 -35.21
N GLY A 151 5.14 -1.98 -35.84
CA GLY A 151 4.93 -0.71 -35.15
C GLY A 151 3.51 -0.50 -34.66
N LYS A 152 2.68 0.09 -35.53
CA LYS A 152 1.33 0.56 -35.16
C LYS A 152 0.38 -0.56 -34.73
N ASN A 153 0.41 -1.72 -35.38
CA ASN A 153 -0.59 -2.76 -35.15
C ASN A 153 -0.48 -3.40 -33.75
N PRO A 154 0.71 -3.80 -33.24
CA PRO A 154 0.86 -4.30 -31.87
C PRO A 154 0.47 -3.27 -30.83
N TRP A 155 0.79 -1.99 -31.06
CA TRP A 155 0.37 -0.92 -30.14
C TRP A 155 -1.15 -0.81 -30.04
N LEU A 156 -1.87 -0.89 -31.17
CA LEU A 156 -3.33 -0.88 -31.16
C LEU A 156 -3.93 -2.13 -30.48
N VAL A 157 -3.34 -3.31 -30.69
CA VAL A 157 -3.79 -4.55 -30.04
C VAL A 157 -3.56 -4.48 -28.52
N ALA A 158 -2.38 -3.99 -28.10
CA ALA A 158 -2.08 -3.79 -26.69
C ALA A 158 -3.03 -2.76 -26.06
N ASN A 159 -3.32 -1.66 -26.76
CA ASN A 159 -4.28 -0.67 -26.28
C ASN A 159 -5.68 -1.29 -26.13
N HIS A 160 -6.17 -2.04 -27.12
CA HIS A 160 -7.46 -2.74 -27.02
C HIS A 160 -7.48 -3.74 -25.85
N ALA A 161 -6.38 -4.46 -25.60
CA ALA A 161 -6.28 -5.37 -24.46
C ALA A 161 -6.34 -4.61 -23.12
N LEU A 162 -5.67 -3.45 -23.02
CA LEU A 162 -5.73 -2.58 -21.85
C LEU A 162 -7.14 -2.02 -21.63
N GLU A 163 -7.81 -1.56 -22.69
CA GLU A 163 -9.21 -1.10 -22.61
C GLU A 163 -10.14 -2.23 -22.14
N ALA A 164 -9.95 -3.46 -22.62
CA ALA A 164 -10.71 -4.62 -22.17
C ALA A 164 -10.45 -4.92 -20.68
N GLN A 165 -9.19 -4.83 -20.23
CA GLN A 165 -8.84 -5.01 -18.83
C GLN A 165 -9.47 -3.92 -17.93
N VAL A 166 -9.42 -2.65 -18.35
CA VAL A 166 -10.06 -1.55 -17.63
C VAL A 166 -11.56 -1.79 -17.49
N LYS A 167 -12.25 -2.10 -18.59
CA LYS A 167 -13.69 -2.41 -18.58
C LYS A 167 -14.04 -3.59 -17.68
N ALA A 168 -13.20 -4.65 -17.68
CA ALA A 168 -13.40 -5.79 -16.80
C ALA A 168 -13.26 -5.41 -15.31
N THR A 169 -12.26 -4.58 -14.97
CA THR A 169 -12.10 -4.09 -13.59
C THR A 169 -13.22 -3.15 -13.17
N GLU A 170 -13.69 -2.27 -14.06
CA GLU A 170 -14.84 -1.39 -13.81
C GLU A 170 -16.12 -2.20 -13.59
N ALA A 171 -16.36 -3.23 -14.39
CA ALA A 171 -17.48 -4.14 -14.22
C ALA A 171 -17.42 -4.86 -12.87
N ALA A 172 -16.25 -5.39 -12.49
CA ALA A 172 -16.04 -6.03 -11.20
C ALA A 172 -16.31 -5.06 -10.03
N VAL A 173 -15.84 -3.81 -10.12
CA VAL A 173 -16.13 -2.79 -9.10
C VAL A 173 -17.62 -2.48 -9.02
N SER A 174 -18.31 -2.38 -10.17
CA SER A 174 -19.76 -2.12 -10.18
C SER A 174 -20.58 -3.28 -9.57
N GLU A 175 -20.16 -4.53 -9.80
CA GLU A 175 -20.81 -5.69 -9.21
C GLU A 175 -20.58 -5.76 -7.70
N MET A 176 -19.32 -5.57 -7.25
CA MET A 176 -19.02 -5.50 -5.81
C MET A 176 -19.81 -4.40 -5.11
N LYS A 177 -19.98 -3.23 -5.75
CA LYS A 177 -20.83 -2.16 -5.20
C LYS A 177 -22.28 -2.61 -5.07
N ARG A 178 -22.85 -3.22 -6.10
CA ARG A 178 -24.22 -3.75 -6.08
C ARG A 178 -24.40 -4.78 -4.96
N GLU A 179 -23.43 -5.67 -4.77
CA GLU A 179 -23.43 -6.65 -3.67
C GLU A 179 -23.38 -5.97 -2.30
N THR A 180 -22.52 -4.96 -2.12
CA THR A 180 -22.45 -4.20 -0.86
C THR A 180 -23.75 -3.45 -0.57
N GLU A 181 -24.33 -2.79 -1.57
CA GLU A 181 -25.61 -2.09 -1.45
C GLU A 181 -26.74 -3.06 -1.10
N GLU A 182 -26.72 -4.28 -1.65
CA GLU A 182 -27.70 -5.30 -1.33
C GLU A 182 -27.57 -5.79 0.12
N VAL A 183 -26.35 -5.97 0.62
CA VAL A 183 -26.09 -6.32 2.02
C VAL A 183 -26.50 -5.18 2.96
N GLU A 184 -26.17 -3.94 2.63
CA GLU A 184 -26.57 -2.77 3.41
C GLU A 184 -28.08 -2.59 3.44
N ARG A 185 -28.76 -2.76 2.30
CA ARG A 185 -30.21 -2.72 2.22
C ARG A 185 -30.84 -3.79 3.12
N ARG A 186 -30.39 -5.04 3.04
CA ARG A 186 -30.88 -6.12 3.90
C ARG A 186 -30.62 -5.83 5.38
N ARG A 187 -29.43 -5.32 5.73
CA ARG A 187 -29.11 -4.93 7.12
C ARG A 187 -30.06 -3.85 7.61
N ARG A 188 -30.34 -2.83 6.79
CA ARG A 188 -31.26 -1.75 7.13
C ARG A 188 -32.69 -2.26 7.31
N GLU A 189 -33.18 -3.10 6.40
CA GLU A 189 -34.51 -3.70 6.48
C GLU A 189 -34.70 -4.47 7.79
N LEU A 190 -33.73 -5.35 8.14
CA LEU A 190 -33.77 -6.11 9.41
C LEU A 190 -33.76 -5.22 10.65
N GLN A 191 -32.97 -4.14 10.63
CA GLN A 191 -32.90 -3.21 11.75
C GLN A 191 -34.21 -2.41 11.88
N GLU A 192 -34.74 -1.87 10.79
CA GLU A 192 -36.01 -1.12 10.83
C GLU A 192 -37.21 -2.02 11.20
N GLU A 193 -37.17 -3.32 10.88
CA GLU A 193 -38.17 -4.29 11.33
C GLU A 193 -38.11 -4.52 12.85
N ALA A 194 -36.91 -4.62 13.42
CA ALA A 194 -36.72 -4.81 14.87
C ALA A 194 -37.02 -3.55 15.69
N ARG A 195 -36.93 -2.36 15.09
CA ARG A 195 -37.15 -1.07 15.75
C ARG A 195 -38.48 -0.97 16.52
N PRO A 196 -39.67 -1.20 15.92
CA PRO A 196 -40.94 -1.11 16.65
C PRO A 196 -41.04 -2.11 17.80
N GLU A 197 -40.47 -3.31 17.66
CA GLU A 197 -40.45 -4.30 18.73
C GLU A 197 -39.63 -3.81 19.93
N LEU A 198 -38.46 -3.21 19.68
CA LEU A 198 -37.64 -2.60 20.72
C LEU A 198 -38.37 -1.43 21.42
N GLU A 199 -39.03 -0.56 20.65
CA GLU A 199 -39.81 0.55 21.20
C GLU A 199 -41.01 0.06 22.04
N GLU A 200 -41.67 -1.03 21.62
CA GLU A 200 -42.77 -1.66 22.36
C GLU A 200 -42.26 -2.29 23.68
N LEU A 201 -41.17 -3.06 23.61
CA LEU A 201 -40.54 -3.69 24.78
C LEU A 201 -40.07 -2.63 25.78
N GLU A 202 -39.43 -1.57 25.31
CA GLU A 202 -38.99 -0.46 26.15
C GLU A 202 -40.19 0.24 26.80
N GLY A 203 -41.25 0.49 26.04
CA GLY A 203 -42.49 1.07 26.56
C GLY A 203 -43.17 0.18 27.61
N ALA A 204 -43.25 -1.13 27.36
CA ALA A 204 -43.81 -2.11 28.30
C ALA A 204 -42.98 -2.19 29.58
N TRP A 205 -41.66 -2.21 29.45
CA TRP A 205 -40.73 -2.19 30.57
C TRP A 205 -40.89 -0.93 31.43
N ARG A 206 -40.88 0.27 30.83
CA ARG A 206 -41.09 1.53 31.56
C ARG A 206 -42.44 1.55 32.32
N ARG A 207 -43.50 1.03 31.70
CA ARG A 207 -44.82 0.88 32.35
C ARG A 207 -44.79 -0.11 33.50
N GLY A 208 -44.10 -1.25 33.34
CA GLY A 208 -43.91 -2.24 34.38
C GLY A 208 -43.17 -1.68 35.60
N VAL A 209 -42.05 -1.00 35.37
CA VAL A 209 -41.26 -0.33 36.41
C VAL A 209 -42.11 0.73 37.12
N ARG A 210 -42.81 1.59 36.37
CA ARG A 210 -43.70 2.60 36.96
C ARG A 210 -44.75 1.98 37.87
N ARG A 211 -45.45 0.93 37.40
CA ARG A 211 -46.46 0.22 38.20
C ARG A 211 -45.86 -0.41 39.45
N GLY A 212 -44.66 -0.98 39.36
CA GLY A 212 -43.95 -1.52 40.52
C GLY A 212 -43.73 -0.46 41.60
N VAL A 213 -43.22 0.71 41.19
CA VAL A 213 -43.01 1.85 42.10
C VAL A 213 -44.33 2.37 42.67
N GLU A 214 -45.38 2.48 41.86
CA GLU A 214 -46.72 2.89 42.33
C GLU A 214 -47.28 1.93 43.38
N VAL A 215 -47.10 0.61 43.18
CA VAL A 215 -47.52 -0.41 44.14
C VAL A 215 -46.70 -0.36 45.42
N GLU A 216 -45.37 -0.16 45.34
CA GLU A 216 -44.52 0.00 46.52
C GLU A 216 -44.89 1.24 47.33
N VAL A 217 -45.13 2.37 46.67
CA VAL A 217 -45.59 3.61 47.32
C VAL A 217 -46.96 3.42 47.96
N ALA A 218 -47.90 2.77 47.28
CA ALA A 218 -49.22 2.47 47.84
C ALA A 218 -49.11 1.53 49.06
N ALA A 219 -48.23 0.51 49.00
CA ALA A 219 -47.99 -0.40 50.10
C ALA A 219 -47.38 0.31 51.32
N GLU A 220 -46.42 1.21 51.12
CA GLU A 220 -45.87 2.05 52.19
C GLU A 220 -46.92 3.01 52.77
N GLY A 221 -47.79 3.58 51.92
CA GLY A 221 -48.95 4.38 52.36
C GLY A 221 -49.85 3.61 53.33
N VAL A 222 -50.26 2.39 52.96
CA VAL A 222 -51.09 1.51 53.80
C VAL A 222 -50.35 1.13 55.10
N ARG A 223 -49.05 0.84 55.05
CA ARG A 223 -48.24 0.59 56.26
C ARG A 223 -48.25 1.81 57.20
N GLY A 224 -48.10 3.01 56.65
CA GLY A 224 -48.19 4.26 57.39
C GLY A 224 -49.55 4.48 58.06
N GLU A 225 -50.63 4.20 57.35
CA GLU A 225 -52.00 4.27 57.88
C GLU A 225 -52.21 3.28 59.02
N ILE A 226 -51.78 2.02 58.87
CA ILE A 226 -51.86 0.99 59.93
C ILE A 226 -51.10 1.44 61.18
N LEU A 227 -49.89 1.98 61.02
CA LEU A 227 -49.12 2.53 62.15
C LEU A 227 -49.84 3.72 62.79
N GLY A 228 -50.49 4.57 61.99
CA GLY A 228 -51.34 5.67 62.46
C GLY A 228 -52.55 5.20 63.26
N MET A 229 -53.26 4.16 62.79
CA MET A 229 -54.38 3.55 63.51
C MET A 229 -53.93 2.94 64.84
N ARG A 230 -52.80 2.22 64.86
CA ARG A 230 -52.21 1.68 66.10
C ARG A 230 -51.87 2.76 67.11
N ARG A 231 -51.33 3.90 66.67
CA ARG A 231 -51.04 5.05 67.55
C ARG A 231 -52.30 5.70 68.14
N ARG A 232 -53.42 5.67 67.42
CA ARG A 232 -54.71 6.20 67.88
C ARG A 232 -55.50 5.26 68.80
N GLY A 233 -54.95 4.08 69.12
CA GLY A 233 -55.63 3.09 69.95
C GLY A 233 -56.82 2.42 69.28
N ALA A 234 -56.93 2.50 67.95
CA ALA A 234 -57.98 1.83 67.18
C ALA A 234 -57.49 0.46 66.70
N VAL A 235 -57.25 -0.44 67.65
CA VAL A 235 -57.35 -1.91 67.54
C VAL A 235 -57.72 -2.42 68.93
#